data_AF-A0A380CTL4-F1
#
_entry.id   AF-A0A380CTL4-F1
#
_cell.length_a   1.000
_cell.length_b   1.000
_cell.length_c   1.000
_cell.angle_alpha   90.00
_cell.angle_beta   90.00
_cell.angle_gamma   90.00
#
_symmetry.space_group_name_H-M   'P 1'
#
loop_
_entity.id
_entity.type
_entity.pdbx_description
1 polymer ?
#
loop_
_entity_poly.entity_id
_entity_poly.type
_entity_poly.pdbx_seq_one_letter_code
_entity_poly.pdbx_strand_id
1 'polypeptide(L)'
;MQGHEAAPIWRSVNWYDLAYVTSAFAGAILVHVAIDNVSKIISSNLGKDRWNIEEESFMQPTEPVITPYSINIPTLFYYKGKVRKGYIPLENIFRGCLICGVPGSGKSFGIIMPIIRQMLANSFTMCLYDLKYPDLGKVAYYHYLLAKQDGRCRDYKFHVINLNDPAKSRRVNPMKRAYLNTLADASETAEALVEALKKGDKSGGSDQFFTQSAINFLAACIFFFSRYEDGRYSSLPHVLAFLNLSYEQIFTVLFSNGELSSLLSPFMSAYKAKAFDQLEGQVGTLKIFISRMATKETFWVFGADDFELQVSNPKHPGVLVLANDPRTQSINSACLSVVLNRVTKLINTKGNLPIGLVVDEAPSLYIHRVDLLVAQSRSNFSGVVLGLQELPMLRQQYGKETAEVITSIMGNVLSGSVRSKETLEWLERLFGKVKQTGGKPKHRPYENLAILE
;
A
#
# COMPACT_ATOMS: atom_id res chain seq x y z
N MET A 1 63.46 49.53 66.42
CA MET A 1 62.86 48.60 65.44
C MET A 1 63.08 49.18 64.06
N GLN A 2 63.73 48.40 63.19
CA GLN A 2 64.28 48.81 61.89
C GLN A 2 63.17 49.20 60.90
N GLY A 3 63.29 50.39 60.29
CA GLY A 3 62.65 50.71 59.03
C GLY A 3 63.70 50.65 57.93
N HIS A 4 63.70 49.59 57.12
CA HIS A 4 64.53 49.53 55.92
C HIS A 4 63.94 50.48 54.87
N GLU A 5 64.68 51.56 54.56
CA GLU A 5 64.41 52.38 53.37
C GLU A 5 64.60 51.53 52.12
N ALA A 6 63.56 51.42 51.30
CA ALA A 6 63.62 50.74 50.01
C ALA A 6 64.50 51.55 49.04
N ALA A 7 65.56 50.92 48.54
CA ALA A 7 66.43 51.51 47.52
C ALA A 7 65.63 51.77 46.22
N PRO A 8 65.89 52.89 45.51
CA PRO A 8 65.18 53.23 44.28
C PRO A 8 65.55 52.24 43.17
N ILE A 9 64.59 51.38 42.80
CA ILE A 9 64.71 50.31 41.79
C ILE A 9 65.03 50.85 40.38
N TRP A 10 64.99 52.17 40.17
CA TRP A 10 65.09 52.80 38.84
C TRP A 10 66.51 53.21 38.41
N ARG A 11 67.56 52.94 39.20
CA ARG A 11 68.94 53.35 38.84
C ARG A 11 69.77 52.32 38.06
N SER A 12 69.22 51.15 37.72
CA SER A 12 69.96 50.10 37.02
C SER A 12 69.16 49.41 35.91
N VAL A 13 68.25 50.12 35.24
CA VAL A 13 67.57 49.61 34.04
C VAL A 13 68.42 49.96 32.82
N ASN A 14 69.09 48.96 32.25
CA ASN A 14 69.88 49.14 31.03
C ASN A 14 68.95 49.12 29.81
N TRP A 15 69.38 49.68 28.68
CA TRP A 15 68.59 49.72 27.43
C TRP A 15 68.15 48.31 26.98
N TYR A 16 68.97 47.29 27.28
CA TYR A 16 68.64 45.89 27.03
C TYR A 16 67.44 45.39 27.84
N ASP A 17 67.30 45.81 29.10
CA ASP A 17 66.18 45.43 29.97
C ASP A 17 64.88 46.05 29.46
N LEU A 18 64.94 47.31 29.01
CA LEU A 18 63.80 48.01 28.43
C LEU A 18 63.37 47.38 27.10
N ALA A 19 64.32 47.00 26.25
CA ALA A 19 64.06 46.29 24.99
C ALA A 19 63.48 44.88 25.24
N TYR A 20 63.95 44.17 26.27
CA TYR A 20 63.41 42.88 26.66
C TYR A 20 61.98 42.98 27.17
N VAL A 21 61.69 43.93 28.08
CA VAL A 21 60.33 44.11 28.62
C VAL A 21 59.34 44.52 27.52
N THR A 22 59.72 45.43 26.63
CA THR A 22 58.86 45.87 25.53
C THR A 22 58.63 44.78 24.50
N SER A 23 59.66 44.00 24.14
CA SER A 23 59.50 42.87 23.21
C SER A 23 58.71 41.71 23.81
N ALA A 24 58.89 41.41 25.10
CA ALA A 24 58.09 40.40 25.81
C ALA A 24 56.61 40.82 25.91
N PHE A 25 56.35 42.09 26.21
CA PHE A 25 54.99 42.63 26.25
C PHE A 25 54.31 42.62 24.86
N ALA A 26 55.02 43.06 23.83
CA ALA A 26 54.53 43.01 22.45
C ALA A 26 54.29 41.56 21.99
N GLY A 27 55.19 40.64 22.32
CA GLY A 27 55.06 39.21 22.05
C GLY A 27 53.84 38.60 22.74
N ALA A 28 53.59 38.95 24.01
CA ALA A 28 52.41 38.50 24.75
C ALA A 28 51.11 38.99 24.10
N ILE A 29 51.05 40.24 23.66
CA ILE A 29 49.89 40.79 22.93
C ILE A 29 49.68 40.03 21.61
N LEU A 30 50.74 39.80 20.84
CA LEU A 30 50.65 39.09 19.56
C LEU A 30 50.18 37.63 19.74
N VAL A 31 50.64 36.94 20.78
CA VAL A 31 50.18 35.59 21.11
C VAL A 31 48.70 35.59 21.48
N HIS A 32 48.24 36.55 22.30
CA HIS A 32 46.82 36.67 22.63
C HIS A 32 45.95 36.95 21.39
N VAL A 33 46.38 37.85 20.51
CA VAL A 33 45.67 38.15 19.26
C VAL A 33 45.63 36.92 18.33
N ALA A 34 46.73 36.16 18.24
CA ALA A 34 46.79 34.93 17.46
C ALA A 34 45.84 33.86 18.02
N ILE A 35 45.83 33.65 19.34
CA ILE A 35 44.94 32.70 20.02
C ILE A 35 43.47 33.09 19.83
N ASP A 36 43.12 34.37 19.95
CA ASP A 36 41.75 34.85 19.72
C ASP A 36 41.31 34.64 18.26
N ASN A 37 42.19 34.87 17.29
CA ASN A 37 41.87 34.64 15.89
C ASN A 37 41.72 33.14 15.59
N VAL A 38 42.58 32.29 16.16
CA VAL A 38 42.45 30.83 16.07
C VAL A 38 41.16 30.36 16.73
N SER A 39 40.80 30.91 17.90
CA SER A 39 39.55 30.62 18.61
C SER A 39 38.32 31.03 17.80
N LYS A 40 38.35 32.18 17.12
CA LYS A 40 37.28 32.62 16.19
C LYS A 40 37.14 31.69 14.99
N ILE A 41 38.25 31.20 14.42
CA ILE A 41 38.23 30.24 13.30
C ILE A 41 37.67 28.89 13.77
N ILE A 42 38.12 28.40 14.94
CA ILE A 42 37.65 27.14 15.51
C ILE A 42 36.16 27.22 15.87
N SER A 43 35.73 28.29 16.56
CA SER A 43 34.32 28.50 16.93
C SER A 43 33.40 28.76 15.73
N SER A 44 33.88 29.38 14.65
CA SER A 44 33.08 29.54 13.41
C SER A 44 32.86 28.21 12.67
N ASN A 45 33.78 27.24 12.80
CA ASN A 45 33.64 25.90 12.24
C ASN A 45 32.95 24.90 13.18
N LEU A 46 32.91 25.20 14.49
CA LEU A 46 32.18 24.47 15.53
C LEU A 46 30.89 25.20 15.88
N GLY A 47 29.84 25.00 15.08
CA GLY A 47 28.48 25.26 15.56
C GLY A 47 27.58 26.12 14.67
N LYS A 48 27.46 25.77 13.39
CA LYS A 48 26.12 25.82 12.80
C LYS A 48 25.51 24.44 13.05
N ASP A 49 24.38 24.42 13.73
CA ASP A 49 23.61 23.20 13.95
C ASP A 49 23.50 22.45 12.63
N ARG A 50 24.03 21.23 12.59
CA ARG A 50 24.05 20.41 11.35
C ARG A 50 22.67 19.85 11.02
N TRP A 51 21.75 19.90 12.00
CA TRP A 51 20.35 19.53 11.90
C TRP A 51 19.49 20.79 11.80
N ASN A 52 19.87 21.68 10.88
CA ASN A 52 19.09 22.86 10.58
C ASN A 52 18.36 22.67 9.24
N ILE A 53 17.21 23.35 9.09
CA ILE A 53 16.34 23.26 7.91
C ILE A 53 17.12 23.52 6.61
N GLU A 54 18.18 24.33 6.65
CA GLU A 54 18.99 24.65 5.49
C GLU A 54 19.85 23.47 5.02
N GLU A 55 20.56 22.80 5.94
CA GLU A 55 21.46 21.68 5.62
C GLU A 55 20.71 20.36 5.36
N GLU A 56 19.48 20.21 5.88
CA GLU A 56 18.58 19.10 5.56
C GLU A 56 17.83 19.31 4.24
N SER A 57 17.79 20.56 3.75
CA SER A 57 17.12 20.87 2.50
C SER A 57 17.95 20.60 1.25
N PHE A 58 17.27 20.21 0.18
CA PHE A 58 17.87 20.04 -1.14
C PHE A 58 16.92 20.54 -2.23
N MET A 59 17.48 20.83 -3.40
CA MET A 59 16.69 21.29 -4.55
C MET A 59 15.78 20.16 -5.03
N GLN A 60 14.47 20.39 -5.03
CA GLN A 60 13.47 19.49 -5.61
C GLN A 60 13.08 19.95 -7.03
N PRO A 61 12.49 19.06 -7.87
CA PRO A 61 11.95 19.45 -9.16
C PRO A 61 10.95 20.60 -9.04
N THR A 62 11.12 21.66 -9.83
CA THR A 62 10.23 22.84 -9.85
C THR A 62 9.20 22.81 -10.97
N GLU A 63 9.40 21.94 -11.95
CA GLU A 63 8.50 21.75 -13.09
C GLU A 63 7.94 20.34 -13.07
N PRO A 64 6.66 20.16 -13.47
CA PRO A 64 6.07 18.83 -13.56
C PRO A 64 6.66 18.06 -14.74
N VAL A 65 6.80 16.74 -14.59
CA VAL A 65 7.14 15.85 -15.70
C VAL A 65 5.85 15.46 -16.39
N ILE A 66 5.70 15.81 -17.68
CA ILE A 66 4.46 15.57 -18.44
C ILE A 66 4.64 14.37 -19.36
N THR A 67 4.03 13.24 -19.00
CA THR A 67 3.87 12.05 -19.83
C THR A 67 2.43 11.55 -19.76
N PRO A 68 1.99 10.63 -20.64
CA PRO A 68 0.65 10.04 -20.56
C PRO A 68 0.35 9.32 -19.24
N TYR A 69 1.38 8.96 -18.46
CA TYR A 69 1.26 8.13 -17.26
C TYR A 69 1.87 8.77 -16.00
N SER A 70 2.48 9.94 -16.14
CA SER A 70 3.10 10.66 -15.03
C SER A 70 2.05 11.20 -14.08
N ILE A 71 2.34 11.15 -12.79
CA ILE A 71 1.57 11.82 -11.74
C ILE A 71 2.50 12.78 -11.02
N ASN A 72 2.14 14.05 -10.94
CA ASN A 72 2.95 15.09 -10.30
C ASN A 72 2.30 15.54 -9.00
N ILE A 73 2.86 15.15 -7.86
CA ILE A 73 2.36 15.57 -6.56
C ILE A 73 2.90 16.98 -6.27
N PRO A 74 2.04 18.00 -6.08
CA PRO A 74 2.51 19.35 -5.76
C PRO A 74 3.08 19.40 -4.34
N THR A 75 4.24 20.06 -4.17
CA THR A 75 4.91 20.23 -2.88
C THR A 75 5.34 21.67 -2.62
N LEU A 76 5.57 21.98 -1.35
CA LEU A 76 6.38 23.12 -0.93
C LEU A 76 7.68 22.56 -0.37
N PHE A 77 8.82 23.13 -0.78
CA PHE A 77 10.11 22.76 -0.23
C PHE A 77 10.92 24.01 0.10
N TYR A 78 11.66 23.96 1.20
CA TYR A 78 12.61 25.00 1.57
C TYR A 78 13.94 24.73 0.85
N TYR A 79 14.60 25.74 0.31
CA TYR A 79 15.96 25.63 -0.24
C TYR A 79 16.59 27.02 -0.41
N LYS A 80 17.79 27.22 0.16
CA LYS A 80 18.55 28.49 0.08
C LYS A 80 17.77 29.68 0.64
N GLY A 81 17.33 29.58 1.90
CA GLY A 81 16.66 30.70 2.58
C GLY A 81 15.22 30.97 2.15
N LYS A 82 14.64 30.14 1.26
CA LYS A 82 13.34 30.42 0.64
C LYS A 82 12.49 29.16 0.48
N VAL A 83 11.20 29.28 0.76
CA VAL A 83 10.19 28.28 0.41
C VAL A 83 9.84 28.43 -1.07
N ARG A 84 9.84 27.32 -1.80
CA ARG A 84 9.59 27.21 -3.24
C ARG A 84 8.47 26.21 -3.48
N LYS A 85 7.74 26.40 -4.59
CA LYS A 85 6.82 25.39 -5.11
C LYS A 85 7.61 24.37 -5.92
N GLY A 86 7.27 23.10 -5.75
CA GLY A 86 7.88 22.00 -6.48
C GLY A 86 6.90 20.87 -6.74
N TYR A 87 7.44 19.78 -7.27
CA TYR A 87 6.70 18.56 -7.56
C TYR A 87 7.51 17.34 -7.16
N ILE A 88 6.81 16.31 -6.66
CA ILE A 88 7.31 14.94 -6.65
C ILE A 88 6.70 14.25 -7.88
N PRO A 89 7.46 14.12 -8.98
CA PRO A 89 6.98 13.38 -10.14
C PRO A 89 6.98 11.87 -9.83
N LEU A 90 5.92 11.17 -10.20
CA LEU A 90 5.85 9.71 -10.28
C LEU A 90 5.81 9.40 -11.78
N GLU A 91 6.98 9.30 -12.41
CA GLU A 91 7.11 9.22 -13.87
C GLU A 91 6.50 7.93 -14.43
N ASN A 92 6.56 6.85 -13.65
CA ASN A 92 6.02 5.55 -14.03
C ASN A 92 5.29 4.91 -12.84
N ILE A 93 3.99 5.16 -12.77
CA ILE A 93 3.11 4.60 -11.73
C ILE A 93 2.94 3.07 -11.86
N PHE A 94 3.26 2.49 -13.02
CA PHE A 94 3.26 1.05 -13.23
C PHE A 94 4.44 0.34 -12.55
N ARG A 95 5.32 1.05 -11.84
CA ARG A 95 6.31 0.42 -10.96
C ARG A 95 5.75 0.09 -9.57
N GLY A 96 4.47 0.38 -9.31
CA GLY A 96 3.89 0.29 -7.99
C GLY A 96 4.24 1.52 -7.15
N CYS A 97 3.35 1.89 -6.24
CA CYS A 97 3.49 3.00 -5.32
C CYS A 97 3.02 2.58 -3.93
N LEU A 98 3.95 2.55 -2.98
CA LEU A 98 3.67 2.29 -1.58
C LEU A 98 3.67 3.61 -0.81
N ILE A 99 2.60 3.89 -0.07
CA ILE A 99 2.44 5.13 0.69
C ILE A 99 2.29 4.79 2.17
N CYS A 100 3.32 5.05 2.96
CA CYS A 100 3.34 4.80 4.40
C CYS A 100 2.89 6.05 5.17
N GLY A 101 2.15 5.86 6.27
CA GLY A 101 1.80 6.95 7.16
C GLY A 101 0.63 6.63 8.09
N VAL A 102 0.80 6.94 9.37
CA VAL A 102 -0.23 6.77 10.41
C VAL A 102 -1.44 7.68 10.14
N PRO A 103 -2.62 7.40 10.72
CA PRO A 103 -3.76 8.30 10.58
C PRO A 103 -3.41 9.76 10.95
N GLY A 104 -3.85 10.71 10.12
CA GLY A 104 -3.52 12.13 10.29
C GLY A 104 -2.23 12.59 9.59
N SER A 105 -1.41 11.68 9.06
CA SER A 105 -0.17 12.00 8.31
C SER A 105 -0.39 12.65 6.92
N GLY A 106 -1.63 12.95 6.54
CA GLY A 106 -1.93 13.54 5.24
C GLY A 106 -1.91 12.58 4.04
N LYS A 107 -1.65 11.27 4.22
CA LYS A 107 -1.61 10.24 3.14
C LYS A 107 -2.71 10.39 2.09
N SER A 108 -3.97 10.42 2.52
CA SER A 108 -5.10 10.43 1.59
C SER A 108 -5.23 11.76 0.86
N PHE A 109 -5.15 12.90 1.57
CA PHE A 109 -5.29 14.24 0.99
C PHE A 109 -4.08 14.66 0.14
N GLY A 110 -2.87 14.43 0.64
CA GLY A 110 -1.62 14.89 0.05
C GLY A 110 -1.12 14.03 -1.11
N ILE A 111 -1.47 12.74 -1.14
CA ILE A 111 -0.93 11.80 -2.15
C ILE A 111 -2.02 11.06 -2.91
N ILE A 112 -2.88 10.31 -2.22
CA ILE A 112 -3.85 9.43 -2.89
C ILE A 112 -4.87 10.24 -3.70
N MET A 113 -5.41 11.33 -3.14
CA MET A 113 -6.32 12.20 -3.88
C MET A 113 -5.64 12.78 -5.13
N PRO A 114 -4.47 13.45 -5.08
CA PRO A 114 -3.75 13.89 -6.28
C PRO A 114 -3.49 12.79 -7.32
N ILE A 115 -3.17 11.57 -6.87
CA ILE A 115 -3.04 10.40 -7.75
C ILE A 115 -4.35 10.12 -8.48
N ILE A 116 -5.48 9.99 -7.76
CA ILE A 116 -6.80 9.73 -8.34
C ILE A 116 -7.17 10.81 -9.36
N ARG A 117 -6.97 12.08 -9.01
CA ARG A 117 -7.26 13.24 -9.86
C ARG A 117 -6.51 13.14 -11.19
N GLN A 118 -5.21 12.92 -11.14
CA GLN A 118 -4.36 12.90 -12.32
C GLN A 118 -4.53 11.63 -13.16
N MET A 119 -4.76 10.47 -12.53
CA MET A 119 -5.11 9.24 -13.25
C MET A 119 -6.35 9.46 -14.13
N LEU A 120 -7.43 10.02 -13.56
CA LEU A 120 -8.67 10.27 -14.30
C LEU A 120 -8.49 11.36 -15.37
N ALA A 121 -7.74 12.42 -15.08
CA ALA A 121 -7.40 13.45 -16.07
C ALA A 121 -6.60 12.87 -17.25
N ASN A 122 -5.77 11.86 -17.00
CA ASN A 122 -4.99 11.11 -17.99
C ASN A 122 -5.75 9.91 -18.58
N SER A 123 -7.07 9.84 -18.39
CA SER A 123 -7.95 8.80 -18.94
C SER A 123 -7.68 7.38 -18.45
N PHE A 124 -7.12 7.21 -17.26
CA PHE A 124 -7.03 5.88 -16.64
C PHE A 124 -8.44 5.38 -16.28
N THR A 125 -8.66 4.09 -16.53
CA THR A 125 -9.70 3.32 -15.83
C THR A 125 -9.27 3.12 -14.38
N MET A 126 -10.18 2.73 -13.49
CA MET A 126 -9.81 2.67 -12.06
C MET A 126 -10.60 1.62 -11.29
N CYS A 127 -9.91 0.91 -10.41
CA CYS A 127 -10.50 0.18 -9.30
C CYS A 127 -10.02 0.85 -8.00
N LEU A 128 -10.94 1.52 -7.30
CA LEU A 128 -10.67 2.30 -6.10
C LEU A 128 -11.34 1.63 -4.91
N TYR A 129 -10.55 1.24 -3.92
CA TYR A 129 -11.07 0.84 -2.62
C TYR A 129 -11.08 2.03 -1.67
N ASP A 130 -12.28 2.38 -1.21
CA ASP A 130 -12.54 3.49 -0.32
C ASP A 130 -13.02 2.97 1.05
N LEU A 131 -12.09 2.89 2.00
CA LEU A 131 -12.38 2.40 3.35
C LEU A 131 -13.34 3.31 4.12
N LYS A 132 -13.30 4.62 3.84
CA LYS A 132 -14.13 5.65 4.47
C LYS A 132 -15.10 6.23 3.45
N TYR A 133 -15.81 5.35 2.74
CA TYR A 133 -16.69 5.78 1.69
C TYR A 133 -17.73 6.79 2.20
N PRO A 134 -17.95 7.93 1.51
CA PRO A 134 -17.51 8.23 0.13
C PRO A 134 -16.35 9.24 0.01
N ASP A 135 -15.37 9.24 0.91
CA ASP A 135 -14.28 10.23 0.91
C ASP A 135 -13.49 10.24 -0.42
N LEU A 136 -12.95 9.09 -0.83
CA LEU A 136 -12.21 8.98 -2.10
C LEU A 136 -13.14 8.77 -3.29
N GLY A 137 -14.28 8.09 -3.09
CA GLY A 137 -15.29 7.86 -4.11
C GLY A 137 -15.88 9.16 -4.66
N LYS A 138 -16.11 10.17 -3.81
CA LYS A 138 -16.52 11.52 -4.26
C LYS A 138 -15.46 12.19 -5.13
N VAL A 139 -14.19 12.09 -4.75
CA VAL A 139 -13.07 12.66 -5.53
C VAL A 139 -13.00 11.98 -6.88
N ALA A 140 -13.07 10.64 -6.92
CA ALA A 140 -13.07 9.89 -8.17
C ALA A 140 -14.26 10.26 -9.06
N TYR A 141 -15.48 10.37 -8.49
CA TYR A 141 -16.67 10.73 -9.26
C TYR A 141 -16.57 12.14 -9.85
N TYR A 142 -16.14 13.12 -9.04
CA TYR A 142 -15.96 14.49 -9.50
C TYR A 142 -14.95 14.61 -10.64
N HIS A 143 -13.78 13.97 -10.52
CA HIS A 143 -12.74 14.02 -11.56
C HIS A 143 -13.09 13.18 -12.80
N TYR A 144 -13.88 12.12 -12.64
CA TYR A 144 -14.48 11.40 -13.75
C TYR A 144 -15.43 12.31 -14.56
N LEU A 145 -16.27 13.11 -13.89
CA LEU A 145 -17.16 14.05 -14.56
C LEU A 145 -16.39 15.18 -15.26
N LEU A 146 -15.35 15.73 -14.63
CA LEU A 146 -14.48 16.73 -15.27
C LEU A 146 -13.80 16.18 -16.53
N ALA A 147 -13.22 14.97 -16.45
CA ALA A 147 -12.62 14.32 -17.61
C ALA A 147 -13.64 14.17 -18.75
N LYS A 148 -14.88 13.79 -18.44
CA LYS A 148 -15.99 13.73 -19.42
C LYS A 148 -16.32 15.08 -20.06
N GLN A 149 -16.39 16.14 -19.26
CA GLN A 149 -16.63 17.50 -19.76
C GLN A 149 -15.51 17.95 -20.72
N ASP A 150 -14.26 17.61 -20.41
CA ASP A 150 -13.07 17.87 -21.25
C ASP A 150 -12.98 16.96 -22.48
N GLY A 151 -13.98 16.11 -22.71
CA GLY A 151 -14.06 15.21 -23.85
C GLY A 151 -13.23 13.93 -23.73
N ARG A 152 -12.61 13.68 -22.56
CA ARG A 152 -11.94 12.42 -22.22
C ARG A 152 -12.92 11.46 -21.56
N CYS A 153 -12.61 10.17 -21.46
CA CYS A 153 -13.43 9.18 -20.75
C CYS A 153 -14.93 9.14 -21.15
N ARG A 154 -15.34 9.59 -22.35
CA ARG A 154 -16.76 9.76 -22.72
C ARG A 154 -17.55 8.46 -22.60
N ASP A 155 -16.94 7.36 -23.02
CA ASP A 155 -17.55 6.02 -23.00
C ASP A 155 -17.41 5.30 -21.66
N TYR A 156 -16.71 5.92 -20.69
CA TYR A 156 -16.46 5.28 -19.40
C TYR A 156 -17.77 5.24 -18.60
N LYS A 157 -17.96 4.17 -17.84
CA LYS A 157 -19.05 4.03 -16.86
C LYS A 157 -18.50 4.15 -15.44
N PHE A 158 -19.31 4.66 -14.52
CA PHE A 158 -18.95 4.77 -13.10
C PHE A 158 -19.80 3.78 -12.29
N HIS A 159 -19.14 2.88 -11.58
CA HIS A 159 -19.73 1.78 -10.84
C HIS A 159 -19.33 1.88 -9.37
N VAL A 160 -20.27 1.54 -8.49
CA VAL A 160 -20.04 1.45 -7.05
C VAL A 160 -20.54 0.09 -6.58
N ILE A 161 -19.74 -0.62 -5.80
CA ILE A 161 -20.17 -1.79 -5.04
C ILE A 161 -20.22 -1.38 -3.58
N ASN A 162 -21.41 -1.45 -2.98
CA ASN A 162 -21.67 -0.99 -1.63
C ASN A 162 -22.58 -1.99 -0.89
N LEU A 163 -21.99 -2.73 0.06
CA LEU A 163 -22.71 -3.71 0.86
C LEU A 163 -23.47 -3.07 2.03
N ASN A 164 -23.12 -1.84 2.43
CA ASN A 164 -23.82 -1.10 3.49
C ASN A 164 -25.13 -0.47 3.00
N ASP A 165 -25.17 -0.03 1.73
CA ASP A 165 -26.33 0.58 1.11
C ASP A 165 -26.52 -0.01 -0.30
N PRO A 166 -27.22 -1.15 -0.42
CA PRO A 166 -27.39 -1.82 -1.69
C PRO A 166 -28.18 -1.00 -2.73
N ALA A 167 -28.98 -0.02 -2.30
CA ALA A 167 -29.68 0.89 -3.22
C ALA A 167 -28.70 1.83 -3.96
N LYS A 168 -27.51 2.06 -3.39
CA LYS A 168 -26.39 2.78 -4.02
C LYS A 168 -25.33 1.86 -4.61
N SER A 169 -25.64 0.56 -4.76
CA SER A 169 -24.73 -0.44 -5.31
C SER A 169 -25.19 -0.91 -6.69
N ARG A 170 -24.21 -1.25 -7.53
CA ARG A 170 -24.41 -2.21 -8.63
C ARG A 170 -24.38 -3.63 -8.09
N ARG A 171 -24.89 -4.57 -8.87
CA ARG A 171 -24.73 -6.00 -8.63
C ARG A 171 -23.62 -6.57 -9.51
N VAL A 172 -22.92 -7.56 -9.01
CA VAL A 172 -21.75 -8.12 -9.68
C VAL A 172 -21.54 -9.59 -9.36
N ASN A 173 -21.07 -10.36 -10.34
CA ASN A 173 -20.78 -11.78 -10.13
C ASN A 173 -19.28 -12.11 -10.36
N PRO A 174 -18.45 -12.11 -9.31
CA PRO A 174 -17.04 -12.47 -9.42
C PRO A 174 -16.78 -13.98 -9.60
N MET A 175 -17.84 -14.80 -9.52
CA MET A 175 -17.81 -16.25 -9.67
C MET A 175 -18.53 -16.71 -10.94
N LYS A 176 -18.76 -15.83 -11.93
CA LYS A 176 -19.42 -16.25 -13.17
C LYS A 176 -18.54 -17.25 -13.93
N ARG A 177 -19.17 -18.19 -14.62
CA ARG A 177 -18.49 -19.28 -15.33
C ARG A 177 -17.33 -18.82 -16.22
N ALA A 178 -17.50 -17.71 -16.93
CA ALA A 178 -16.47 -17.16 -17.83
C ALA A 178 -15.12 -16.90 -17.12
N TYR A 179 -15.13 -16.76 -15.79
CA TYR A 179 -13.93 -16.55 -14.98
C TYR A 179 -13.37 -17.82 -14.32
N LEU A 180 -14.04 -18.97 -14.48
CA LEU A 180 -13.79 -20.23 -13.78
C LEU A 180 -13.66 -21.37 -14.80
N ASN A 181 -12.60 -21.35 -15.61
CA ASN A 181 -12.41 -22.28 -16.72
C ASN A 181 -11.86 -23.64 -16.29
N THR A 182 -11.17 -23.68 -15.16
CA THR A 182 -10.52 -24.88 -14.63
C THR A 182 -10.80 -25.07 -13.15
N LEU A 183 -10.55 -26.27 -12.63
CA LEU A 183 -10.58 -26.53 -11.18
C LEU A 183 -9.55 -25.66 -10.44
N ALA A 184 -8.41 -25.36 -11.07
CA ALA A 184 -7.40 -24.46 -10.51
C ALA A 184 -7.93 -23.04 -10.31
N ASP A 185 -8.74 -22.51 -11.26
CA ASP A 185 -9.38 -21.21 -11.10
C ASP A 185 -10.34 -21.17 -9.91
N ALA A 186 -11.09 -22.27 -9.70
CA ALA A 186 -11.99 -22.42 -8.56
C ALA A 186 -11.21 -22.54 -7.25
N SER A 187 -10.13 -23.32 -7.21
CA SER A 187 -9.25 -23.46 -6.05
C SER A 187 -8.62 -22.14 -5.63
N GLU A 188 -8.05 -21.37 -6.57
CA GLU A 188 -7.46 -20.07 -6.25
C GLU A 188 -8.53 -19.05 -5.79
N THR A 189 -9.75 -19.13 -6.36
CA THR A 189 -10.87 -18.28 -5.90
C THR A 189 -11.30 -18.65 -4.47
N ALA A 190 -11.35 -19.93 -4.14
CA ALA A 190 -11.66 -20.43 -2.81
C ALA A 190 -10.58 -20.03 -1.79
N GLU A 191 -9.31 -20.22 -2.14
CA GLU A 191 -8.16 -19.83 -1.32
C GLU A 191 -8.18 -18.33 -1.00
N ALA A 192 -8.33 -17.49 -2.03
CA ALA A 192 -8.39 -16.05 -1.85
C ALA A 192 -9.53 -15.60 -0.91
N LEU A 193 -10.70 -16.25 -1.00
CA LEU A 193 -11.83 -15.96 -0.12
C LEU A 193 -11.56 -16.43 1.32
N VAL A 194 -11.09 -17.66 1.51
CA VAL A 194 -10.79 -18.21 2.85
C VAL A 194 -9.70 -17.39 3.55
N GLU A 195 -8.64 -17.00 2.84
CA GLU A 195 -7.57 -16.15 3.39
C GLU A 195 -8.08 -14.75 3.76
N ALA A 196 -8.95 -14.14 2.94
CA ALA A 196 -9.57 -12.85 3.25
C ALA A 196 -10.40 -12.90 4.55
N LEU A 197 -11.01 -14.05 4.85
CA LEU A 197 -11.82 -14.27 6.05
C LEU A 197 -10.98 -14.56 7.31
N LYS A 198 -9.75 -15.07 7.15
CA LYS A 198 -8.83 -15.38 8.26
C LYS A 198 -8.12 -14.16 8.87
N LYS A 199 -8.11 -13.01 8.20
CA LYS A 199 -7.53 -11.74 8.71
C LYS A 199 -6.11 -11.85 9.29
N GLY A 200 -5.25 -12.67 8.68
CA GLY A 200 -3.86 -12.81 9.12
C GLY A 200 -3.65 -13.68 10.36
N ASP A 201 -4.68 -14.40 10.84
CA ASP A 201 -4.52 -15.42 11.88
C ASP A 201 -3.82 -16.66 11.28
N LYS A 202 -2.49 -16.61 11.25
CA LYS A 202 -1.62 -17.72 10.83
C LYS A 202 -1.31 -18.59 12.04
N SER A 203 -2.29 -19.36 12.47
CA SER A 203 -2.13 -20.34 13.53
C SER A 203 -1.43 -21.62 13.03
N GLY A 204 -0.94 -22.45 13.98
CA GLY A 204 -0.01 -23.55 13.75
C GLY A 204 -0.53 -24.73 12.89
N GLY A 205 0.22 -25.84 12.86
CA GLY A 205 0.06 -26.92 11.87
C GLY A 205 -1.33 -27.56 11.75
N SER A 206 -2.10 -27.67 12.84
CA SER A 206 -3.49 -28.17 12.78
C SER A 206 -4.41 -27.24 11.99
N ASP A 207 -4.21 -25.93 12.13
CA ASP A 207 -5.09 -24.93 11.54
C ASP A 207 -4.82 -24.75 10.05
N GLN A 208 -3.58 -25.04 9.61
CA GLN A 208 -3.25 -25.16 8.19
C GLN A 208 -4.00 -26.33 7.54
N PHE A 209 -4.08 -27.49 8.19
CA PHE A 209 -4.82 -28.63 7.67
C PHE A 209 -6.32 -28.33 7.53
N PHE A 210 -6.94 -27.70 8.55
CA PHE A 210 -8.34 -27.30 8.49
C PHE A 210 -8.60 -26.22 7.44
N THR A 211 -7.67 -25.26 7.29
CA THR A 211 -7.74 -24.24 6.23
C THR A 211 -7.72 -24.89 4.85
N GLN A 212 -6.76 -25.80 4.59
CA GLN A 212 -6.66 -26.45 3.29
C GLN A 212 -7.89 -27.31 2.98
N SER A 213 -8.44 -27.99 4.00
CA SER A 213 -9.68 -28.75 3.86
C SER A 213 -10.85 -27.83 3.49
N ALA A 214 -11.00 -26.69 4.17
CA ALA A 214 -12.03 -25.70 3.86
C ALA A 214 -11.89 -25.15 2.42
N ILE A 215 -10.66 -24.85 1.98
CA ILE A 215 -10.37 -24.39 0.60
C ILE A 215 -10.79 -25.45 -0.40
N ASN A 216 -10.38 -26.71 -0.21
CA ASN A 216 -10.69 -27.81 -1.12
C ASN A 216 -12.21 -28.04 -1.23
N PHE A 217 -12.92 -28.01 -0.11
CA PHE A 217 -14.37 -28.19 -0.09
C PHE A 217 -15.10 -27.02 -0.77
N LEU A 218 -14.70 -25.78 -0.50
CA LEU A 218 -15.25 -24.60 -1.15
C LEU A 218 -14.95 -24.59 -2.66
N ALA A 219 -13.73 -24.97 -3.06
CA ALA A 219 -13.33 -25.08 -4.46
C ALA A 219 -14.19 -26.09 -5.23
N ALA A 220 -14.50 -27.24 -4.60
CA ALA A 220 -15.42 -28.23 -5.16
C ALA A 220 -16.82 -27.64 -5.41
N CYS A 221 -17.34 -26.87 -4.46
CA CYS A 221 -18.65 -26.20 -4.60
C CYS A 221 -18.64 -25.15 -5.72
N ILE A 222 -17.62 -24.28 -5.75
CA ILE A 222 -17.46 -23.25 -6.77
C ILE A 222 -17.35 -23.88 -8.17
N PHE A 223 -16.50 -24.92 -8.30
CA PHE A 223 -16.30 -25.60 -9.56
C PHE A 223 -17.58 -26.30 -10.04
N PHE A 224 -18.30 -27.01 -9.15
CA PHE A 224 -19.56 -27.64 -9.48
C PHE A 224 -20.55 -26.64 -10.08
N PHE A 225 -20.82 -25.52 -9.40
CA PHE A 225 -21.76 -24.52 -9.89
C PHE A 225 -21.30 -23.79 -11.15
N SER A 226 -19.98 -23.69 -11.38
CA SER A 226 -19.45 -23.13 -12.64
C SER A 226 -19.75 -24.00 -13.86
N ARG A 227 -19.94 -25.30 -13.66
CA ARG A 227 -20.19 -26.29 -14.72
C ARG A 227 -21.66 -26.64 -14.86
N TYR A 228 -22.36 -26.75 -13.73
CA TYR A 228 -23.74 -27.19 -13.68
C TYR A 228 -24.68 -26.22 -14.43
N GLU A 229 -25.54 -26.77 -15.30
CA GLU A 229 -26.43 -26.01 -16.19
C GLU A 229 -25.75 -24.81 -16.86
N ASP A 230 -24.60 -25.05 -17.48
CA ASP A 230 -23.81 -24.04 -18.17
C ASP A 230 -23.36 -22.85 -17.27
N GLY A 231 -23.31 -23.05 -15.95
CA GLY A 231 -22.95 -22.01 -14.99
C GLY A 231 -24.11 -21.10 -14.58
N ARG A 232 -25.36 -21.48 -14.86
CA ARG A 232 -26.58 -20.73 -14.51
C ARG A 232 -26.63 -20.31 -13.03
N TYR A 233 -26.12 -21.16 -12.15
CA TYR A 233 -26.11 -20.94 -10.69
C TYR A 233 -24.72 -20.55 -10.16
N SER A 234 -23.76 -20.27 -11.04
CA SER A 234 -22.37 -19.92 -10.67
C SER A 234 -22.31 -18.52 -10.06
N SER A 235 -22.57 -18.41 -8.76
CA SER A 235 -22.57 -17.14 -8.03
C SER A 235 -22.34 -17.38 -6.54
N LEU A 236 -21.86 -16.34 -5.84
CA LEU A 236 -21.62 -16.41 -4.40
C LEU A 236 -22.89 -16.76 -3.61
N PRO A 237 -24.09 -16.19 -3.87
CA PRO A 237 -25.30 -16.53 -3.10
C PRO A 237 -25.71 -18.00 -3.22
N HIS A 238 -25.59 -18.60 -4.41
CA HIS A 238 -25.91 -20.03 -4.61
C HIS A 238 -24.91 -20.92 -3.87
N VAL A 239 -23.62 -20.61 -3.92
CA VAL A 239 -22.58 -21.34 -3.15
C VAL A 239 -22.85 -21.24 -1.65
N LEU A 240 -23.14 -20.04 -1.13
CA LEU A 240 -23.46 -19.84 0.29
C LEU A 240 -24.74 -20.56 0.72
N ALA A 241 -25.79 -20.54 -0.11
CA ALA A 241 -27.04 -21.26 0.16
C ALA A 241 -26.82 -22.79 0.15
N PHE A 242 -26.05 -23.30 -0.81
CA PHE A 242 -25.72 -24.72 -0.93
C PHE A 242 -24.94 -25.24 0.28
N LEU A 243 -23.98 -24.46 0.78
CA LEU A 243 -23.18 -24.83 1.94
C LEU A 243 -23.96 -24.84 3.26
N ASN A 244 -25.22 -24.35 3.28
CA ASN A 244 -26.13 -24.45 4.42
C ASN A 244 -27.04 -25.70 4.37
N LEU A 245 -26.95 -26.51 3.31
CA LEU A 245 -27.70 -27.77 3.21
C LEU A 245 -27.07 -28.88 4.08
N SER A 246 -27.76 -30.01 4.21
CA SER A 246 -27.21 -31.17 4.93
C SER A 246 -26.03 -31.78 4.17
N TYR A 247 -25.11 -32.44 4.88
CA TYR A 247 -24.00 -33.15 4.24
C TYR A 247 -24.46 -34.19 3.23
N GLU A 248 -25.59 -34.86 3.50
CA GLU A 248 -26.18 -35.80 2.57
C GLU A 248 -26.54 -35.13 1.24
N GLN A 249 -27.22 -33.98 1.29
CA GLN A 249 -27.56 -33.22 0.09
C GLN A 249 -26.31 -32.72 -0.63
N ILE A 250 -25.36 -32.13 0.11
CA ILE A 250 -24.14 -31.56 -0.47
C ILE A 250 -23.33 -32.66 -1.16
N PHE A 251 -23.04 -33.76 -0.47
CA PHE A 251 -22.20 -34.83 -1.01
C PHE A 251 -22.89 -35.62 -2.10
N THR A 252 -24.20 -35.84 -2.04
CA THR A 252 -24.94 -36.46 -3.14
C THR A 252 -24.76 -35.67 -4.43
N VAL A 253 -24.83 -34.34 -4.34
CA VAL A 253 -24.61 -33.44 -5.49
C VAL A 253 -23.15 -33.44 -5.93
N LEU A 254 -22.20 -33.21 -5.02
CA LEU A 254 -20.79 -33.07 -5.38
C LEU A 254 -20.17 -34.39 -5.90
N PHE A 255 -20.54 -35.55 -5.34
CA PHE A 255 -20.04 -36.85 -5.79
C PHE A 255 -20.62 -37.29 -7.13
N SER A 256 -21.68 -36.64 -7.63
CA SER A 256 -22.16 -36.87 -8.99
C SER A 256 -21.17 -36.39 -10.06
N ASN A 257 -20.21 -35.53 -9.69
CA ASN A 257 -19.19 -35.01 -10.59
C ASN A 257 -17.86 -35.77 -10.42
N GLY A 258 -17.51 -36.58 -11.42
CA GLY A 258 -16.28 -37.37 -11.43
C GLY A 258 -14.99 -36.55 -11.29
N GLU A 259 -14.93 -35.33 -11.83
CA GLU A 259 -13.74 -34.45 -11.75
C GLU A 259 -13.40 -34.03 -10.32
N LEU A 260 -14.40 -34.00 -9.43
CA LEU A 260 -14.22 -33.63 -8.03
C LEU A 260 -13.74 -34.78 -7.14
N SER A 261 -13.68 -36.01 -7.66
CA SER A 261 -13.40 -37.22 -6.86
C SER A 261 -12.07 -37.13 -6.09
N SER A 262 -11.02 -36.62 -6.73
CA SER A 262 -9.71 -36.46 -6.08
C SER A 262 -9.76 -35.46 -4.92
N LEU A 263 -10.40 -34.31 -5.14
CA LEU A 263 -10.51 -33.23 -4.16
C LEU A 263 -11.41 -33.62 -2.97
N LEU A 264 -12.42 -34.44 -3.23
CA LEU A 264 -13.44 -34.84 -2.26
C LEU A 264 -13.15 -36.15 -1.52
N SER A 265 -12.13 -36.91 -1.94
CA SER A 265 -11.81 -38.23 -1.37
C SER A 265 -11.70 -38.26 0.17
N PRO A 266 -11.05 -37.29 0.84
CA PRO A 266 -10.99 -37.25 2.31
C PRO A 266 -12.36 -37.11 2.97
N PHE A 267 -13.22 -36.25 2.42
CA PHE A 267 -14.58 -36.00 2.92
C PHE A 267 -15.49 -37.20 2.66
N MET A 268 -15.37 -37.81 1.48
CA MET A 268 -16.12 -39.01 1.10
C MET A 268 -15.82 -40.18 2.03
N SER A 269 -14.54 -40.37 2.37
CA SER A 269 -14.10 -41.43 3.28
C SER A 269 -14.69 -41.22 4.68
N ALA A 270 -14.59 -40.00 5.23
CA ALA A 270 -15.16 -39.67 6.54
C ALA A 270 -16.69 -39.82 6.57
N TYR A 271 -17.38 -39.35 5.53
CA TYR A 271 -18.84 -39.44 5.41
C TYR A 271 -19.33 -40.90 5.32
N LYS A 272 -18.69 -41.74 4.48
CA LYS A 272 -19.02 -43.17 4.36
C LYS A 272 -18.74 -43.94 5.64
N ALA A 273 -17.67 -43.59 6.35
CA ALA A 273 -17.32 -44.18 7.64
C ALA A 273 -18.22 -43.69 8.79
N LYS A 274 -19.15 -42.76 8.53
CA LYS A 274 -19.98 -42.08 9.55
C LYS A 274 -19.13 -41.37 10.62
N ALA A 275 -17.94 -40.92 10.26
CA ALA A 275 -17.01 -40.18 11.11
C ALA A 275 -17.36 -38.68 11.12
N PHE A 276 -18.52 -38.33 11.67
CA PHE A 276 -19.06 -36.96 11.61
C PHE A 276 -18.21 -35.93 12.34
N ASP A 277 -17.54 -36.29 13.44
CA ASP A 277 -16.66 -35.37 14.17
C ASP A 277 -15.45 -34.96 13.33
N GLN A 278 -14.87 -35.90 12.57
CA GLN A 278 -13.77 -35.62 11.65
C GLN A 278 -14.23 -34.71 10.51
N LEU A 279 -15.45 -34.96 10.00
CA LEU A 279 -16.04 -34.18 8.93
C LEU A 279 -16.34 -32.73 9.39
N GLU A 280 -16.94 -32.56 10.56
CA GLU A 280 -17.15 -31.23 11.18
C GLU A 280 -15.82 -30.52 11.39
N GLY A 281 -14.76 -31.22 11.79
CA GLY A 281 -13.41 -30.64 11.86
C GLY A 281 -12.94 -30.09 10.52
N GLN A 282 -13.14 -30.82 9.42
CA GLN A 282 -12.67 -30.43 8.08
C GLN A 282 -13.44 -29.24 7.47
N VAL A 283 -14.74 -29.10 7.76
CA VAL A 283 -15.60 -28.07 7.13
C VAL A 283 -16.10 -27.00 8.10
N GLY A 284 -15.85 -27.15 9.41
CA GLY A 284 -16.34 -26.26 10.46
C GLY A 284 -15.85 -24.82 10.29
N THR A 285 -14.57 -24.64 9.94
CA THR A 285 -13.99 -23.33 9.62
C THR A 285 -14.77 -22.64 8.50
N LEU A 286 -15.12 -23.38 7.44
CA LEU A 286 -15.88 -22.82 6.32
C LEU A 286 -17.29 -22.41 6.76
N LYS A 287 -17.99 -23.24 7.55
CA LYS A 287 -19.33 -22.92 8.08
C LYS A 287 -19.36 -21.61 8.87
N ILE A 288 -18.36 -21.39 9.74
CA ILE A 288 -18.22 -20.15 10.50
C ILE A 288 -18.09 -18.96 9.54
N PHE A 289 -17.29 -19.09 8.49
CA PHE A 289 -17.13 -18.03 7.50
C PHE A 289 -18.39 -17.75 6.67
N ILE A 290 -19.08 -18.80 6.19
CA ILE A 290 -20.34 -18.68 5.44
C ILE A 290 -21.38 -17.91 6.26
N SER A 291 -21.54 -18.27 7.54
CA SER A 291 -22.54 -17.65 8.42
C SER A 291 -22.36 -16.14 8.56
N ARG A 292 -21.12 -15.64 8.44
CA ARG A 292 -20.81 -14.21 8.49
C ARG A 292 -21.12 -13.48 7.18
N MET A 293 -21.06 -14.17 6.04
CA MET A 293 -21.24 -13.56 4.72
C MET A 293 -22.68 -13.64 4.19
N ALA A 294 -23.47 -14.62 4.63
CA ALA A 294 -24.80 -14.90 4.12
C ALA A 294 -25.86 -13.89 4.62
N THR A 295 -25.75 -12.64 4.19
CA THR A 295 -26.72 -11.57 4.50
C THR A 295 -27.57 -11.23 3.26
N LYS A 296 -28.68 -10.52 3.48
CA LYS A 296 -29.58 -10.07 2.40
C LYS A 296 -28.84 -9.15 1.42
N GLU A 297 -27.97 -8.30 1.95
CA GLU A 297 -27.17 -7.33 1.20
C GLU A 297 -26.16 -8.04 0.31
N THR A 298 -25.40 -9.00 0.85
CA THR A 298 -24.49 -9.85 0.07
C THR A 298 -25.26 -10.60 -1.02
N PHE A 299 -26.41 -11.20 -0.68
CA PHE A 299 -27.21 -11.94 -1.65
C PHE A 299 -27.72 -11.06 -2.80
N TRP A 300 -28.11 -9.82 -2.49
CA TRP A 300 -28.55 -8.89 -3.52
C TRP A 300 -27.40 -8.41 -4.40
N VAL A 301 -26.30 -7.93 -3.79
CA VAL A 301 -25.13 -7.40 -4.52
C VAL A 301 -24.47 -8.48 -5.39
N PHE A 302 -24.38 -9.72 -4.91
CA PHE A 302 -23.74 -10.81 -5.66
C PHE A 302 -24.71 -11.68 -6.47
N GLY A 303 -26.00 -11.33 -6.50
CA GLY A 303 -27.05 -12.13 -7.13
C GLY A 303 -27.24 -11.87 -8.64
N ALA A 304 -26.55 -10.90 -9.23
CA ALA A 304 -26.63 -10.57 -10.65
C ALA A 304 -25.30 -10.01 -11.17
N ASP A 305 -25.20 -9.76 -12.48
CA ASP A 305 -24.01 -9.23 -13.15
C ASP A 305 -24.40 -7.98 -13.96
N ASP A 306 -24.49 -6.82 -13.31
CA ASP A 306 -24.97 -5.58 -13.95
C ASP A 306 -23.93 -4.95 -14.90
N PHE A 307 -22.64 -5.34 -14.78
CA PHE A 307 -21.54 -4.82 -15.58
C PHE A 307 -20.34 -5.78 -15.57
N GLU A 308 -19.43 -5.62 -16.52
CA GLU A 308 -18.19 -6.40 -16.59
C GLU A 308 -17.15 -5.91 -15.58
N LEU A 309 -16.55 -6.82 -14.81
CA LEU A 309 -15.53 -6.48 -13.81
C LEU A 309 -14.20 -6.00 -14.41
N GLN A 310 -13.91 -6.35 -15.66
CA GLN A 310 -12.73 -5.86 -16.38
C GLN A 310 -12.99 -4.40 -16.81
N VAL A 311 -12.97 -3.48 -15.85
CA VAL A 311 -13.19 -2.04 -16.12
C VAL A 311 -12.12 -1.39 -16.99
N SER A 312 -11.01 -2.10 -17.24
CA SER A 312 -9.95 -1.74 -18.18
C SER A 312 -10.19 -2.23 -19.61
N ASN A 313 -11.30 -2.93 -19.88
CA ASN A 313 -11.66 -3.41 -21.21
C ASN A 313 -11.93 -2.22 -22.15
N PRO A 314 -11.22 -2.08 -23.29
CA PRO A 314 -11.44 -0.99 -24.23
C PRO A 314 -12.89 -0.88 -24.76
N LYS A 315 -13.65 -1.97 -24.77
CA LYS A 315 -15.06 -1.98 -25.21
C LYS A 315 -16.02 -1.43 -24.14
N HIS A 316 -15.70 -1.66 -22.87
CA HIS A 316 -16.54 -1.31 -21.73
C HIS A 316 -15.71 -0.69 -20.59
N PRO A 317 -15.02 0.43 -20.84
CA PRO A 317 -14.12 1.00 -19.86
C PRO A 317 -14.88 1.66 -18.71
N GLY A 318 -14.25 1.76 -17.54
CA GLY A 318 -14.91 2.37 -16.41
C GLY A 318 -14.07 2.63 -15.17
N VAL A 319 -14.77 3.16 -14.17
CA VAL A 319 -14.29 3.37 -12.81
C VAL A 319 -15.16 2.53 -11.90
N LEU A 320 -14.54 1.70 -11.08
CA LEU A 320 -15.16 0.88 -10.06
C LEU A 320 -14.72 1.36 -8.68
N VAL A 321 -15.67 1.75 -7.84
CA VAL A 321 -15.44 2.05 -6.43
C VAL A 321 -15.94 0.88 -5.58
N LEU A 322 -15.05 0.30 -4.78
CA LEU A 322 -15.38 -0.65 -3.72
C LEU A 322 -15.59 0.16 -2.44
N ALA A 323 -16.85 0.41 -2.11
CA ALA A 323 -17.26 1.22 -0.96
C ALA A 323 -17.30 0.37 0.30
N ASN A 324 -16.58 0.81 1.33
CA ASN A 324 -16.61 0.20 2.65
C ASN A 324 -16.90 1.23 3.75
N ASP A 325 -17.29 0.72 4.92
CA ASP A 325 -17.50 1.50 6.13
C ASP A 325 -16.63 0.90 7.24
N PRO A 326 -15.82 1.71 7.96
CA PRO A 326 -14.97 1.21 9.04
C PRO A 326 -15.75 0.45 10.13
N ARG A 327 -17.05 0.75 10.31
CA ARG A 327 -17.92 0.10 11.31
C ARG A 327 -18.30 -1.34 10.94
N THR A 328 -18.34 -1.68 9.66
CA THR A 328 -18.74 -3.02 9.16
C THR A 328 -17.62 -3.70 8.37
N GLN A 329 -16.40 -3.17 8.49
CA GLN A 329 -15.23 -3.55 7.70
C GLN A 329 -14.95 -5.06 7.72
N SER A 330 -15.13 -5.73 8.86
CA SER A 330 -14.74 -7.13 9.03
C SER A 330 -15.37 -8.10 8.03
N ILE A 331 -16.67 -7.96 7.78
CA ILE A 331 -17.44 -8.83 6.88
C ILE A 331 -17.35 -8.30 5.45
N ASN A 332 -17.53 -6.99 5.28
CA ASN A 332 -17.55 -6.37 3.97
C ASN A 332 -16.21 -6.49 3.25
N SER A 333 -15.08 -6.39 3.96
CA SER A 333 -13.76 -6.56 3.36
C SER A 333 -13.56 -7.94 2.75
N ALA A 334 -14.13 -9.01 3.32
CA ALA A 334 -14.02 -10.34 2.71
C ALA A 334 -14.78 -10.40 1.38
N CYS A 335 -16.03 -9.91 1.36
CA CYS A 335 -16.85 -9.84 0.14
C CYS A 335 -16.22 -8.93 -0.94
N LEU A 336 -15.74 -7.75 -0.55
CA LEU A 336 -15.06 -6.82 -1.45
C LEU A 336 -13.72 -7.38 -1.95
N SER A 337 -13.03 -8.19 -1.14
CA SER A 337 -11.80 -8.88 -1.54
C SER A 337 -12.09 -9.88 -2.67
N VAL A 338 -13.22 -10.59 -2.67
CA VAL A 338 -13.60 -11.46 -3.80
C VAL A 338 -13.74 -10.66 -5.10
N VAL A 339 -14.37 -9.48 -5.03
CA VAL A 339 -14.49 -8.58 -6.18
C VAL A 339 -13.12 -8.11 -6.64
N LEU A 340 -12.32 -7.59 -5.71
CA LEU A 340 -11.00 -7.06 -6.02
C LEU A 340 -10.09 -8.14 -6.60
N ASN A 341 -10.04 -9.33 -6.02
CA ASN A 341 -9.22 -10.44 -6.50
C ASN A 341 -9.64 -10.91 -7.89
N ARG A 342 -10.94 -10.78 -8.24
CA ARG A 342 -11.37 -11.02 -9.62
C ARG A 342 -10.87 -9.92 -10.56
N VAL A 343 -10.98 -8.65 -10.15
CA VAL A 343 -10.47 -7.51 -10.94
C VAL A 343 -8.97 -7.64 -11.15
N THR A 344 -8.18 -7.96 -10.13
CA THR A 344 -6.72 -8.10 -10.24
C THR A 344 -6.31 -9.17 -11.25
N LYS A 345 -7.01 -10.31 -11.29
CA LYS A 345 -6.79 -11.34 -12.32
C LYS A 345 -7.11 -10.84 -13.73
N LEU A 346 -8.22 -10.12 -13.90
CA LEU A 346 -8.67 -9.62 -15.21
C LEU A 346 -7.72 -8.55 -15.76
N ILE A 347 -7.24 -7.64 -14.91
CA ILE A 347 -6.34 -6.55 -15.33
C ILE A 347 -4.91 -7.05 -15.58
N ASN A 348 -4.57 -8.21 -15.02
CA ASN A 348 -3.28 -8.87 -15.22
C ASN A 348 -3.21 -9.65 -16.55
N THR A 349 -3.87 -9.14 -17.59
CA THR A 349 -3.90 -9.67 -18.95
C THR A 349 -3.47 -8.60 -19.96
N LYS A 350 -3.27 -8.98 -21.22
CA LYS A 350 -2.88 -8.04 -22.30
C LYS A 350 -4.09 -7.34 -22.91
N GLY A 351 -3.85 -6.17 -23.50
CA GLY A 351 -4.88 -5.40 -24.22
C GLY A 351 -5.75 -4.50 -23.34
N ASN A 352 -5.40 -4.34 -22.06
CA ASN A 352 -6.07 -3.45 -21.13
C ASN A 352 -5.72 -1.98 -21.41
N LEU A 353 -6.70 -1.08 -21.20
CA LEU A 353 -6.42 0.34 -21.00
C LEU A 353 -5.65 0.55 -19.69
N PRO A 354 -4.92 1.66 -19.54
CA PRO A 354 -4.28 2.00 -18.28
C PRO A 354 -5.29 1.98 -17.13
N ILE A 355 -4.97 1.25 -16.07
CA ILE A 355 -5.82 1.12 -14.89
C ILE A 355 -5.07 1.53 -13.63
N GLY A 356 -5.68 2.38 -12.81
CA GLY A 356 -5.25 2.61 -11.43
C GLY A 356 -5.92 1.63 -10.48
N LEU A 357 -5.14 0.78 -9.81
CA LEU A 357 -5.62 0.03 -8.65
C LEU A 357 -5.19 0.79 -7.39
N VAL A 358 -6.14 1.49 -6.77
CA VAL A 358 -5.87 2.39 -5.64
C VAL A 358 -6.54 1.85 -4.38
N VAL A 359 -5.74 1.56 -3.36
CA VAL A 359 -6.21 0.97 -2.09
C VAL A 359 -5.68 1.83 -0.94
N ASP A 360 -6.55 2.62 -0.31
CA ASP A 360 -6.16 3.59 0.75
C ASP A 360 -5.54 2.94 1.99
N GLU A 361 -6.01 1.74 2.33
CA GLU A 361 -5.53 0.97 3.48
C GLU A 361 -5.43 -0.51 3.11
N ALA A 362 -4.30 -0.91 2.52
CA ALA A 362 -4.07 -2.26 2.03
C ALA A 362 -4.24 -3.38 3.10
N PRO A 363 -3.87 -3.18 4.39
CA PRO A 363 -4.16 -4.19 5.43
C PRO A 363 -5.65 -4.42 5.67
N SER A 364 -6.52 -3.47 5.32
CA SER A 364 -7.97 -3.59 5.54
C SER A 364 -8.69 -4.45 4.51
N LEU A 365 -8.02 -4.80 3.41
CA LEU A 365 -8.58 -5.53 2.28
C LEU A 365 -7.53 -6.50 1.72
N TYR A 366 -7.76 -7.81 1.86
CA TYR A 366 -6.83 -8.81 1.37
C TYR A 366 -6.78 -8.81 -0.17
N ILE A 367 -5.57 -8.75 -0.74
CA ILE A 367 -5.32 -8.82 -2.18
C ILE A 367 -4.47 -10.06 -2.45
N HIS A 368 -5.09 -11.09 -3.02
CA HIS A 368 -4.41 -12.34 -3.30
C HIS A 368 -3.31 -12.14 -4.36
N ARG A 369 -2.10 -12.66 -4.07
CA ARG A 369 -0.89 -12.56 -4.92
C ARG A 369 -0.59 -11.13 -5.41
N VAL A 370 -0.65 -10.16 -4.49
CA VAL A 370 -0.31 -8.76 -4.78
C VAL A 370 1.14 -8.58 -5.27
N ASP A 371 2.04 -9.45 -4.84
CA ASP A 371 3.42 -9.54 -5.32
C ASP A 371 3.49 -9.81 -6.83
N LEU A 372 2.71 -10.79 -7.31
CA LEU A 372 2.62 -11.11 -8.73
C LEU A 372 1.99 -9.98 -9.54
N LEU A 373 0.94 -9.35 -9.00
CA LEU A 373 0.27 -8.22 -9.62
C LEU A 373 1.24 -7.06 -9.84
N VAL A 374 2.02 -6.70 -8.83
CA VAL A 374 3.00 -5.60 -8.92
C VAL A 374 4.16 -5.99 -9.82
N ALA A 375 4.61 -7.25 -9.82
CA ALA A 375 5.69 -7.69 -10.73
C ALA A 375 5.29 -7.61 -12.22
N GLN A 376 4.03 -7.87 -12.56
CA GLN A 376 3.55 -7.91 -13.95
C GLN A 376 2.89 -6.61 -14.43
N SER A 377 2.59 -5.71 -13.49
CA SER A 377 1.92 -4.41 -13.63
C SER A 377 2.38 -3.58 -14.84
N ARG A 378 3.69 -3.45 -15.06
CA ARG A 378 4.29 -2.68 -16.16
C ARG A 378 3.82 -3.15 -17.53
N SER A 379 3.79 -4.46 -17.72
CA SER A 379 3.48 -5.07 -19.01
C SER A 379 1.99 -5.05 -19.34
N ASN A 380 1.15 -4.81 -18.32
CA ASN A 380 -0.31 -4.84 -18.37
C ASN A 380 -0.93 -3.46 -18.04
N PHE A 381 -0.13 -2.39 -18.03
CA PHE A 381 -0.55 -1.00 -17.74
C PHE A 381 -1.38 -0.85 -16.46
N SER A 382 -1.00 -1.57 -15.39
CA SER A 382 -1.68 -1.52 -14.09
C SER A 382 -0.88 -0.69 -13.08
N GLY A 383 -1.37 0.50 -12.72
CA GLY A 383 -0.76 1.37 -11.70
C GLY A 383 -1.25 0.97 -10.31
N VAL A 384 -0.46 0.20 -9.57
CA VAL A 384 -0.83 -0.26 -8.22
C VAL A 384 -0.40 0.77 -7.18
N VAL A 385 -1.35 1.28 -6.39
CA VAL A 385 -1.13 2.27 -5.34
C VAL A 385 -1.68 1.71 -4.03
N LEU A 386 -0.79 1.37 -3.09
CA LEU A 386 -1.14 0.82 -1.80
C LEU A 386 -0.81 1.82 -0.69
N GLY A 387 -1.84 2.26 0.01
CA GLY A 387 -1.69 2.97 1.27
C GLY A 387 -1.51 1.99 2.42
N LEU A 388 -0.59 2.30 3.32
CA LEU A 388 -0.24 1.53 4.48
C LEU A 388 -0.07 2.48 5.68
N GLN A 389 -0.44 2.04 6.88
CA GLN A 389 -0.06 2.78 8.09
C GLN A 389 1.39 2.51 8.43
N GLU A 390 1.72 1.25 8.72
CA GLU A 390 3.06 0.80 9.08
C GLU A 390 3.34 -0.62 8.58
N LEU A 391 4.61 -0.98 8.37
CA LEU A 391 5.02 -2.30 7.88
C LEU A 391 4.54 -3.49 8.73
N PRO A 392 4.49 -3.41 10.08
CA PRO A 392 3.98 -4.52 10.89
C PRO A 392 2.55 -4.94 10.53
N MET A 393 1.68 -4.00 10.14
CA MET A 393 0.32 -4.33 9.72
C MET A 393 0.30 -5.07 8.37
N LEU A 394 1.21 -4.72 7.46
CA LEU A 394 1.39 -5.47 6.21
C LEU A 394 1.86 -6.90 6.51
N ARG A 395 2.82 -7.06 7.42
CA ARG A 395 3.33 -8.37 7.85
C ARG A 395 2.28 -9.22 8.56
N GLN A 396 1.43 -8.61 9.38
CA GLN A 396 0.31 -9.31 10.01
C GLN A 396 -0.65 -9.85 8.94
N GLN A 397 -1.00 -9.03 7.95
CA GLN A 397 -1.99 -9.42 6.94
C GLN A 397 -1.46 -10.43 5.92
N TYR A 398 -0.22 -10.26 5.42
CA TYR A 398 0.34 -11.06 4.33
C TYR A 398 1.35 -12.12 4.81
N GLY A 399 1.87 -11.98 6.02
CA GLY A 399 3.04 -12.71 6.50
C GLY A 399 4.35 -11.99 6.19
N LYS A 400 5.40 -12.37 6.92
CA LYS A 400 6.71 -11.73 6.84
C LYS A 400 7.32 -11.80 5.44
N GLU A 401 7.38 -13.00 4.84
CA GLU A 401 8.01 -13.23 3.53
C GLU A 401 7.32 -12.43 2.42
N THR A 402 5.99 -12.54 2.31
CA THR A 402 5.21 -11.81 1.30
C THR A 402 5.31 -10.29 1.49
N ALA A 403 5.30 -9.79 2.72
CA ALA A 403 5.47 -8.36 2.99
C ALA A 403 6.87 -7.85 2.57
N GLU A 404 7.92 -8.64 2.77
CA GLU A 404 9.27 -8.33 2.32
C GLU A 404 9.35 -8.29 0.79
N VAL A 405 8.71 -9.24 0.09
CA VAL A 405 8.60 -9.20 -1.37
C VAL A 405 7.88 -7.93 -1.82
N ILE A 406 6.70 -7.63 -1.28
CA ILE A 406 5.90 -6.43 -1.63
C ILE A 406 6.74 -5.15 -1.47
N THR A 407 7.41 -4.99 -0.34
CA THR A 407 8.22 -3.79 -0.06
C THR A 407 9.45 -3.68 -0.96
N SER A 408 10.01 -4.80 -1.43
CA SER A 408 11.17 -4.82 -2.33
C SER A 408 10.84 -4.51 -3.80
N ILE A 409 9.64 -4.85 -4.28
CA ILE A 409 9.25 -4.70 -5.69
C ILE A 409 8.62 -3.34 -6.00
N MET A 410 8.14 -2.63 -4.98
CA MET A 410 7.51 -1.31 -5.14
C MET A 410 8.56 -0.27 -5.56
N GLY A 411 8.42 0.27 -6.78
CA GLY A 411 9.39 1.20 -7.33
C GLY A 411 9.21 2.66 -6.91
N ASN A 412 8.08 3.02 -6.28
CA ASN A 412 7.88 4.32 -5.66
C ASN A 412 7.49 4.11 -4.19
N VAL A 413 8.16 4.78 -3.27
CA VAL A 413 7.86 4.78 -1.84
C VAL A 413 7.74 6.22 -1.37
N LEU A 414 6.58 6.56 -0.82
CA LEU A 414 6.33 7.84 -0.18
C LEU A 414 6.00 7.59 1.29
N SER A 415 6.50 8.43 2.17
CA SER A 415 6.19 8.33 3.60
C SER A 415 5.73 9.66 4.15
N GLY A 416 4.59 9.66 4.83
CA GLY A 416 4.28 10.66 5.85
C GLY A 416 4.86 10.26 7.20
N SER A 417 4.30 10.83 8.27
CA SER A 417 4.67 10.46 9.65
C SER A 417 4.41 8.97 9.94
N VAL A 418 5.41 8.29 10.49
CA VAL A 418 5.36 6.89 10.96
C VAL A 418 5.98 6.79 12.36
N ARG A 419 5.61 5.78 13.15
CA ARG A 419 6.06 5.66 14.55
C ARG A 419 6.77 4.35 14.85
N SER A 420 6.42 3.28 14.16
CA SER A 420 7.07 1.98 14.34
C SER A 420 8.56 2.06 14.04
N LYS A 421 9.37 1.63 15.01
CA LYS A 421 10.82 1.49 14.87
C LYS A 421 11.20 0.69 13.63
N GLU A 422 10.48 -0.40 13.35
CA GLU A 422 10.73 -1.23 12.17
C GLU A 422 10.53 -0.44 10.86
N THR A 423 9.45 0.35 10.79
CA THR A 423 9.16 1.16 9.59
C THR A 423 10.18 2.28 9.44
N LEU A 424 10.56 2.93 10.54
CA LEU A 424 11.61 3.97 10.56
C LEU A 424 12.97 3.41 10.12
N GLU A 425 13.39 2.25 10.63
CA GLU A 425 14.64 1.59 10.22
C GLU A 425 14.62 1.18 8.74
N TRP A 426 13.48 0.71 8.22
CA TRP A 426 13.33 0.40 6.81
C TRP A 426 13.45 1.65 5.94
N LEU A 427 12.78 2.75 6.32
CA LEU A 427 12.90 4.03 5.63
C LEU A 427 14.35 4.55 5.67
N GLU A 428 15.02 4.53 6.84
CA GLU A 428 16.43 4.95 6.97
C GLU A 428 17.34 4.18 6.00
N ARG A 429 17.11 2.88 5.83
CA ARG A 429 17.86 2.05 4.88
C ARG A 429 17.58 2.41 3.43
N LEU A 430 16.33 2.75 3.09
CA LEU A 430 15.94 3.18 1.74
C LEU A 430 16.51 4.55 1.36
N PHE A 431 16.36 5.55 2.23
CA PHE A 431 16.91 6.90 2.01
C PHE A 431 18.44 6.88 2.01
N GLY A 432 19.04 5.92 2.73
CA GLY A 432 20.47 5.76 2.87
C GLY A 432 21.08 6.81 3.81
N LYS A 433 22.30 6.54 4.26
CA LYS A 433 23.05 7.48 5.10
C LYS A 433 23.78 8.46 4.21
N VAL A 434 23.38 9.73 4.21
CA VAL A 434 24.16 10.79 3.55
C VAL A 434 25.50 10.92 4.28
N LYS A 435 26.62 10.59 3.60
CA LYS A 435 27.93 11.09 4.01
C LYS A 435 27.96 12.58 3.67
N GLN A 436 27.56 13.42 4.63
CA GLN A 436 27.76 14.88 4.54
C GLN A 436 29.25 15.19 4.68
N THR A 437 30.01 14.94 3.62
CA THR A 437 31.32 15.56 3.41
C THR A 437 31.08 16.83 2.62
N GLY A 438 31.57 17.98 3.12
CA GLY A 438 31.46 19.30 2.49
C GLY A 438 32.12 19.39 1.12
N GLY A 439 31.54 18.74 0.11
CA GLY A 439 32.03 18.63 -1.25
C GLY A 439 30.90 18.19 -2.18
N LYS A 440 30.82 18.84 -3.34
CA LYS A 440 29.73 18.86 -4.32
C LYS A 440 28.93 17.54 -4.48
N PRO A 441 27.59 17.60 -4.67
CA PRO A 441 26.78 16.41 -4.90
C PRO A 441 27.14 15.73 -6.23
N LYS A 442 27.32 14.41 -6.22
CA LYS A 442 27.25 13.59 -7.43
C LYS A 442 25.79 13.20 -7.68
N HIS A 443 25.27 13.48 -8.87
CA HIS A 443 23.98 12.99 -9.34
C HIS A 443 23.93 11.45 -9.28
N ARG A 444 22.89 10.90 -8.63
CA ARG A 444 22.43 9.52 -8.86
C ARG A 444 21.13 9.55 -9.65
N PRO A 445 20.88 8.58 -10.55
CA PRO A 445 19.65 8.51 -11.31
C PRO A 445 18.48 7.95 -10.47
N TYR A 446 17.42 8.76 -10.40
CA TYR A 446 15.98 8.45 -10.29
C TYR A 446 15.51 7.15 -9.59
N GLU A 447 15.38 7.22 -8.26
CA GLU A 447 14.29 6.62 -7.48
C GLU A 447 13.62 7.76 -6.72
N ASN A 448 12.31 7.99 -6.94
CA ASN A 448 11.60 9.12 -6.32
C ASN A 448 11.19 8.72 -4.89
N LEU A 449 12.10 8.97 -3.95
CA LEU A 449 11.90 8.80 -2.52
C LEU A 449 11.62 10.18 -1.92
N ALA A 450 10.44 10.37 -1.34
CA ALA A 450 10.05 11.63 -0.73
C ALA A 450 9.45 11.41 0.66
N ILE A 451 9.98 12.14 1.65
CA ILE A 451 9.37 12.29 2.98
C ILE A 451 8.45 13.50 2.89
N LEU A 452 7.19 13.31 3.23
CA LEU A 452 6.22 14.38 3.43
C LEU A 452 6.23 14.68 4.92
N GLU A 453 6.80 15.82 5.29
CA GLU A 453 6.67 16.38 6.65
C GLU A 453 5.35 17.11 6.82
#